data_AF-A0A1B2EML0-F1
#
_entry.id   AF-A0A1B2EML0-F1
#
_cell.length_a   1.000
_cell.length_b   1.000
_cell.length_c   1.000
_cell.angle_alpha   90.00
_cell.angle_beta   90.00
_cell.angle_gamma   90.00
#
_symmetry.space_group_name_H-M   'P 1'
#
loop_
_entity.id
_entity.type
_entity.pdbx_description
1 polymer ?
#
loop_
_entity_poly.entity_id
_entity_poly.type
_entity_poly.pdbx_seq_one_letter_code
_entity_poly.pdbx_strand_id
1 'polypeptide(L)'
;MSEAARDAGLRYEAVPEADLHDGFRLDNARDLLRYAAYRITLGDRVRLLSLLEEQGPMPLAVCMQAIRNGRDAIGVIAAMALRRFVEIDLDEARIGPETRVSRCHD
;
A
#
# COMPACT_ATOMS: atom_id res chain seq x y z
N MET A 1 -15.58 -0.57 -27.11
CA MET A 1 -14.47 -0.12 -26.23
C MET A 1 -13.10 -0.44 -26.81
N SER A 2 -12.84 -1.65 -27.34
CA SER A 2 -11.54 -1.96 -27.96
C SER A 2 -11.25 -1.17 -29.24
N GLU A 3 -12.26 -0.88 -30.07
CA GLU A 3 -12.12 -0.01 -31.26
C GLU A 3 -11.74 1.42 -30.88
N ALA A 4 -12.47 2.05 -29.96
CA ALA A 4 -12.15 3.39 -29.47
C ALA A 4 -10.75 3.49 -28.84
N ALA A 5 -10.29 2.44 -28.14
CA ALA A 5 -8.93 2.37 -27.61
C ALA A 5 -7.89 2.26 -28.74
N ARG A 6 -8.13 1.40 -29.74
CA ARG A 6 -7.25 1.26 -30.91
C ARG A 6 -7.11 2.57 -31.69
N ASP A 7 -8.22 3.27 -31.93
CA ASP A 7 -8.23 4.54 -32.64
C ASP A 7 -7.43 5.63 -31.90
N ALA A 8 -7.34 5.52 -30.57
CA ALA A 8 -6.50 6.38 -29.72
C ALA A 8 -5.04 5.90 -29.58
N GLY A 9 -4.64 4.81 -30.26
CA GLY A 9 -3.31 4.20 -30.11
C GLY A 9 -3.09 3.49 -28.78
N LEU A 10 -4.16 3.17 -28.05
CA LEU A 10 -4.14 2.52 -26.74
C LEU A 10 -4.45 1.02 -26.86
N ARG A 11 -3.99 0.25 -25.88
CA ARG A 11 -4.35 -1.16 -25.72
C ARG A 11 -5.49 -1.29 -24.74
N TYR A 12 -6.59 -1.90 -25.19
CA TYR A 12 -7.66 -2.34 -24.31
C TYR A 12 -7.40 -3.77 -23.86
N GLU A 13 -7.47 -3.99 -22.55
CA GLU A 13 -7.43 -5.31 -21.94
C GLU A 13 -8.65 -5.47 -21.04
N ALA A 14 -9.39 -6.56 -21.22
CA ALA A 14 -10.46 -6.95 -20.31
C ALA A 14 -9.87 -7.93 -19.31
N VAL A 15 -9.91 -7.58 -18.03
CA VAL A 15 -9.51 -8.47 -16.93
C VAL A 15 -10.78 -9.12 -16.36
N PRO A 16 -10.97 -10.44 -16.51
CA PRO A 16 -12.05 -11.17 -15.87
C PRO A 16 -12.02 -11.03 -14.35
N GLU A 17 -13.20 -11.03 -13.71
CA GLU A 17 -13.29 -11.02 -12.24
C GLU A 17 -12.61 -12.25 -11.62
N ALA A 18 -12.65 -13.40 -12.28
CA ALA A 18 -11.96 -14.60 -11.83
C ALA A 18 -10.44 -14.40 -11.71
N ASP A 19 -9.85 -13.62 -12.62
CA ASP A 19 -8.40 -13.35 -12.64
C ASP A 19 -8.01 -12.34 -11.54
N LEU A 20 -8.96 -11.51 -11.07
CA LEU A 20 -8.78 -10.63 -9.91
C LEU A 20 -8.72 -11.39 -8.58
N HIS A 21 -9.26 -12.61 -8.56
CA HIS A 21 -9.20 -13.51 -7.41
C HIS A 21 -7.96 -14.41 -7.42
N ASP A 22 -7.18 -14.41 -8.50
CA ASP A 22 -5.92 -15.14 -8.57
C ASP A 22 -4.82 -14.31 -7.91
N GLY A 23 -4.33 -14.78 -6.76
CA GLY A 23 -3.30 -14.12 -5.96
C GLY A 23 -3.82 -13.34 -4.73
N PHE A 24 -2.98 -12.48 -4.17
CA PHE A 24 -3.22 -11.86 -2.86
C PHE A 24 -3.69 -10.40 -2.92
N ARG A 25 -3.56 -9.75 -4.09
CA ARG A 25 -3.72 -8.31 -4.25
C ARG A 25 -5.09 -7.81 -3.81
N LEU A 26 -6.16 -8.47 -4.27
CA LEU A 26 -7.53 -8.06 -3.97
C LEU A 26 -7.85 -8.20 -2.48
N ASP A 27 -7.45 -9.30 -1.86
CA ASP A 27 -7.69 -9.53 -0.44
C ASP A 27 -6.84 -8.61 0.44
N ASN A 28 -5.58 -8.37 0.07
CA ASN A 28 -4.72 -7.40 0.74
C ASN A 28 -5.27 -5.98 0.61
N ALA A 29 -5.76 -5.58 -0.57
CA ALA A 29 -6.40 -4.29 -0.78
C ALA A 29 -7.67 -4.14 0.08
N ARG A 30 -8.49 -5.18 0.18
CA ARG A 30 -9.68 -5.19 1.06
C ARG A 30 -9.30 -5.04 2.53
N ASP A 31 -8.22 -5.66 2.98
CA ASP A 31 -7.71 -5.50 4.34
C ASP A 31 -7.26 -4.06 4.59
N LEU A 32 -6.50 -3.46 3.67
CA LEU A 32 -6.06 -2.07 3.79
C LEU A 32 -7.24 -1.09 3.83
N LEU A 33 -8.25 -1.28 2.98
CA LEU A 33 -9.42 -0.39 2.87
C LEU A 33 -10.20 -0.25 4.19
N ARG A 34 -10.11 -1.21 5.10
CA ARG A 34 -10.69 -1.11 6.46
C ARG A 34 -10.13 0.08 7.25
N TYR A 35 -8.95 0.56 6.88
CA TYR A 35 -8.24 1.65 7.53
C TYR A 35 -8.34 3.00 6.79
N ALA A 36 -9.19 3.13 5.78
CA ALA A 36 -9.32 4.37 4.99
C ALA A 36 -9.61 5.63 5.85
N ALA A 37 -10.41 5.46 6.91
CA ALA A 37 -10.74 6.54 7.85
C ALA A 37 -9.76 6.66 9.03
N TYR A 38 -8.70 5.84 9.10
CA TYR A 38 -7.79 5.84 10.23
C TYR A 38 -6.98 7.14 10.29
N ARG A 39 -6.87 7.73 11.48
CA ARG A 39 -6.17 9.00 11.68
C ARG A 39 -4.68 8.76 11.84
N ILE A 40 -3.89 9.48 11.05
CA ILE A 40 -2.43 9.48 11.11
C ILE A 40 -2.00 10.75 11.83
N THR A 41 -1.18 10.62 12.88
CA THR A 41 -0.60 11.80 13.52
C THR A 41 0.52 12.37 12.64
N LEU A 42 0.75 13.69 12.70
CA LEU A 42 1.86 14.30 11.97
C LEU A 42 3.21 13.69 12.40
N GLY A 43 3.38 13.44 13.70
CA GLY A 43 4.59 12.87 14.26
C GLY A 43 4.89 11.46 13.76
N ASP A 44 3.89 10.58 13.68
CA ASP A 44 4.08 9.23 13.15
C ASP A 44 4.39 9.26 11.65
N ARG A 45 3.69 10.12 10.89
CA ARG A 45 3.94 10.29 9.45
C ARG A 45 5.37 10.74 9.18
N VAL A 46 5.82 11.82 9.83
CA VAL A 46 7.17 12.35 9.63
C VAL A 46 8.21 11.30 10.01
N ARG A 47 8.03 10.62 11.14
CA ARG A 47 9.00 9.63 11.63
C ARG A 47 9.15 8.43 10.71
N LEU A 48 8.04 7.87 10.21
CA LEU A 48 8.11 6.75 9.28
C LEU A 48 8.72 7.15 7.93
N LEU A 49 8.34 8.33 7.40
CA LEU A 49 8.90 8.82 6.14
C LEU A 49 10.40 9.10 6.25
N SER A 50 10.87 9.70 7.35
CA SER A 50 12.30 9.87 7.61
C SER A 50 13.04 8.53 7.71
N LEU A 51 12.46 7.55 8.40
CA LEU A 51 13.06 6.22 8.51
C LEU A 51 13.22 5.55 7.13
N LEU A 52 12.18 5.59 6.30
CA LEU A 52 12.21 5.02 4.94
C LEU A 52 13.17 5.78 4.01
N GLU A 53 13.31 7.11 4.19
CA GLU A 53 14.29 7.90 3.45
C GLU A 53 15.73 7.50 3.80
N GLU A 54 16.01 7.28 5.09
CA GLU A 54 17.36 6.98 5.57
C GLU A 54 17.80 5.55 5.28
N GLN A 55 16.88 4.59 5.37
CA GLN A 55 17.18 3.15 5.32
C GLN A 55 16.69 2.46 4.04
N GLY A 56 15.88 3.13 3.24
CA GLY A 56 15.22 2.56 2.08
C GLY A 56 14.05 1.63 2.41
N PRO A 57 13.55 0.86 1.42
CA PRO A 57 12.44 -0.06 1.61
C PRO A 57 12.75 -1.14 2.65
N MET A 58 11.80 -1.47 3.52
CA MET A 58 12.03 -2.38 4.64
C MET A 58 10.78 -3.19 5.03
N PRO A 59 10.92 -4.25 5.84
CA PRO A 59 9.78 -5.03 6.32
C PRO A 59 8.78 -4.22 7.14
N LEU A 60 7.50 -4.54 6.99
CA LEU A 60 6.38 -3.95 7.74
C LEU A 60 6.61 -4.02 9.26
N ALA A 61 7.20 -5.11 9.76
CA ALA A 61 7.55 -5.26 11.18
C ALA A 61 8.49 -4.18 11.70
N VAL A 62 9.44 -3.73 10.87
CA VAL A 62 10.38 -2.65 11.22
C VAL A 62 9.65 -1.31 11.20
N CYS A 63 8.84 -1.05 10.17
CA CYS A 63 8.03 0.17 10.07
C CYS A 63 7.08 0.36 11.25
N MET A 64 6.48 -0.72 11.77
CA MET A 64 5.59 -0.65 12.94
C MET A 64 6.30 -0.10 14.18
N GLN A 65 7.60 -0.36 14.36
CA GLN A 65 8.37 0.14 15.49
C GLN A 65 8.59 1.66 15.43
N ALA A 66 8.44 2.27 14.24
CA ALA A 66 8.48 3.71 14.09
C ALA A 66 7.22 4.40 14.61
N ILE A 67 6.09 3.71 14.74
CA ILE A 67 4.84 4.33 15.20
C ILE A 67 4.87 4.52 16.71
N ARG A 68 4.60 5.74 17.19
CA ARG A 68 4.65 6.06 18.63
C ARG A 68 3.33 6.54 19.19
N ASN A 69 2.54 7.27 18.40
CA ASN A 69 1.31 7.91 18.89
C ASN A 69 0.03 7.21 18.41
N GLY A 70 0.11 6.43 17.33
CA GLY A 70 -0.99 5.60 16.85
C GLY A 70 -1.34 4.47 17.81
N ARG A 71 -2.63 4.22 18.02
CA ARG A 71 -3.12 3.10 18.84
C ARG A 71 -2.98 1.74 18.15
N ASP A 72 -2.93 1.76 16.83
CA ASP A 72 -2.76 0.59 15.96
C ASP A 72 -1.74 0.97 14.88
N ALA A 73 -0.54 0.41 14.98
CA ALA A 73 0.56 0.69 14.06
C ALA A 73 0.24 0.25 12.62
N ILE A 74 -0.47 -0.88 12.46
CA ILE A 74 -0.93 -1.35 11.15
C ILE A 74 -1.93 -0.36 10.57
N GLY A 75 -2.87 0.11 11.39
CA GLY A 75 -3.85 1.12 10.95
C GLY A 75 -3.20 2.42 10.48
N VAL A 76 -2.12 2.88 11.13
CA VAL A 76 -1.36 4.05 10.68
C VAL A 76 -0.71 3.78 9.32
N ILE A 77 0.03 2.69 9.18
CA ILE A 77 0.79 2.37 7.97
C ILE A 77 -0.14 2.09 6.78
N ALA A 78 -1.24 1.36 7.00
CA ALA A 78 -2.27 1.11 5.99
C ALA A 78 -2.92 2.43 5.51
N ALA A 79 -3.25 3.34 6.43
CA ALA A 79 -3.78 4.64 6.04
C ALA A 79 -2.73 5.52 5.32
N MET A 80 -1.44 5.36 5.63
CA MET A 80 -0.37 6.01 4.89
C MET A 80 -0.29 5.49 3.45
N ALA A 81 -0.45 4.18 3.26
CA ALA A 81 -0.48 3.56 1.93
C ALA A 81 -1.68 4.02 1.10
N LEU A 82 -2.88 4.03 1.70
CA LEU A 82 -4.09 4.53 1.05
C LEU A 82 -4.02 6.01 0.67
N ARG A 83 -3.20 6.79 1.37
CA ARG A 83 -2.94 8.22 1.08
C ARG A 83 -1.67 8.46 0.25
N ARG A 84 -1.07 7.40 -0.30
CA ARG A 84 0.13 7.46 -1.16
C ARG A 84 1.34 8.11 -0.49
N PHE A 85 1.50 7.98 0.82
CA PHE A 85 2.75 8.35 1.49
C PHE A 85 3.80 7.22 1.39
N VAL A 86 3.32 5.97 1.38
CA VAL A 86 4.14 4.76 1.30
C VAL A 86 3.49 3.76 0.34
N GLU A 87 4.26 2.81 -0.15
CA GLU A 87 3.75 1.64 -0.86
C GLU A 87 3.91 0.41 0.02
N ILE A 88 2.99 -0.54 -0.11
CA ILE A 88 3.02 -1.85 0.54
C ILE A 88 2.93 -2.88 -0.58
N ASP A 89 3.80 -3.88 -0.57
CA ASP A 89 3.69 -5.01 -1.52
C ASP A 89 2.38 -5.76 -1.27
N LEU A 90 1.58 -5.91 -2.33
CA LEU A 90 0.28 -6.59 -2.28
C LEU A 90 0.26 -7.92 -3.04
N ASP A 91 1.33 -8.26 -3.76
CA ASP A 91 1.31 -9.29 -4.80
C ASP A 91 2.04 -10.57 -4.35
N GLU A 92 3.12 -10.47 -3.58
CA GLU A 92 3.94 -11.63 -3.21
C GLU A 92 3.24 -12.62 -2.26
N ALA A 93 2.56 -12.11 -1.23
CA ALA A 93 1.94 -12.90 -0.17
C ALA A 93 0.80 -12.13 0.51
N ARG A 94 0.05 -12.81 1.40
CA ARG A 94 -0.83 -12.11 2.36
C ARG A 94 0.03 -11.16 3.20
N ILE A 95 -0.50 -9.95 3.46
CA ILE A 95 0.22 -8.94 4.26
C ILE A 95 0.64 -9.55 5.59
N GLY A 96 1.94 -9.46 5.88
CA GLY A 96 2.57 -10.01 7.07
C GLY A 96 3.81 -9.21 7.49
N PRO A 97 4.51 -9.67 8.53
CA PRO A 97 5.66 -8.96 9.10
C PRO A 97 6.77 -8.64 8.09
N GLU A 98 6.98 -9.52 7.12
CA GLU A 98 8.02 -9.41 6.09
C GLU A 98 7.58 -8.61 4.85
N THR A 99 6.31 -8.23 4.75
CA THR A 99 5.80 -7.46 3.61
C THR A 99 6.58 -6.17 3.47
N ARG A 100 7.12 -5.92 2.26
CA ARG A 100 7.94 -4.73 2.02
C ARG A 100 7.09 -3.47 2.02
N VAL A 101 7.64 -2.44 2.65
CA VAL A 101 7.13 -1.07 2.65
C VAL A 101 8.20 -0.14 2.10
N SER A 102 7.82 0.73 1.17
CA SER A 102 8.70 1.75 0.58
C SER A 102 8.05 3.14 0.68
N ARG A 103 8.86 4.19 0.52
CA ARG A 103 8.35 5.55 0.40
C ARG A 103 7.79 5.76 -1.02
N CYS A 104 6.64 6.40 -1.16
CA CYS A 104 6.21 6.90 -2.46
C CYS A 104 7.11 8.08 -2.86
N HIS A 105 7.66 8.02 -4.07
CA HIS A 105 8.35 9.16 -4.68
C HIS A 105 7.34 9.88 -5.59
N ASP A 106 7.29 11.22 -5.48
CA ASP A 106 6.48 12.08 -6.37
C ASP A 106 6.98 12.02 -7.82
#